data_AF-A0A350YUD0-F1
#
_entry.id   AF-A0A350YUD0-F1
#
_cell.length_a   1.000
_cell.length_b   1.000
_cell.length_c   1.000
_cell.angle_alpha   90.00
_cell.angle_beta   90.00
_cell.angle_gamma   90.00
#
_symmetry.space_group_name_H-M   'P 1'
#
loop_
_entity.id
_entity.type
_entity.pdbx_description
1 polymer ?
#
loop_
_entity_poly.entity_id
_entity_poly.type
_entity_poly.pdbx_seq_one_letter_code
_entity_poly.pdbx_strand_id
1 'polypeptide(L)'
;VGNGDLLNYSETSAFWTFNTVANFAYLRYKDMIVDIRKEQADLENKFITFVPYIDQAATELLKSQGPEVARRFLTEYSVNEANAMTKKWKELGQYLMVKYMDGNIKKEENGQFLRNAYGQPAAPLSPGYPEWWYRAIVNSTGDHFKVREVGK
;
A
#
# COMPACT_ATOMS: atom_id res chain seq x y z
N VAL A 1 15.99 0.42 -24.73
CA VAL A 1 14.71 1.10 -24.40
C VAL A 1 14.13 0.37 -23.20
N GLY A 2 13.85 1.06 -22.11
CA GLY A 2 13.30 0.49 -20.87
C GLY A 2 13.23 1.58 -19.79
N ASN A 3 12.16 1.58 -19.00
CA ASN A 3 12.01 2.49 -17.86
C ASN A 3 12.53 1.79 -16.59
N GLY A 4 13.85 1.75 -16.45
CA GLY A 4 14.56 0.92 -15.47
C GLY A 4 14.66 -0.56 -15.88
N ASP A 5 15.39 -1.34 -15.08
CA ASP A 5 15.52 -2.80 -15.16
C ASP A 5 15.80 -3.37 -13.76
N LEU A 6 16.10 -4.68 -13.62
CA LEU A 6 16.34 -5.31 -12.32
C LEU A 6 17.55 -4.75 -11.53
N LEU A 7 18.50 -4.11 -12.21
CA LEU A 7 19.74 -3.59 -11.65
C LEU A 7 19.78 -2.05 -11.65
N ASN A 8 18.90 -1.40 -12.41
CA ASN A 8 18.82 0.05 -12.53
C ASN A 8 17.45 0.57 -12.08
N TYR A 9 17.44 1.24 -10.93
CA TYR A 9 16.23 1.83 -10.36
C TYR A 9 15.70 2.99 -11.21
N SER A 10 14.37 3.07 -11.33
CA SER A 10 13.69 4.20 -11.95
C SER A 10 12.45 4.61 -11.14
N GLU A 11 12.42 5.88 -10.76
CA GLU A 11 11.33 6.54 -10.01
C GLU A 11 9.97 6.56 -10.72
N THR A 12 9.96 6.41 -12.05
CA THR A 12 8.75 6.46 -12.87
C THR A 12 8.33 5.08 -13.36
N SER A 13 9.08 4.04 -13.01
CA SER A 13 8.78 2.67 -13.41
C SER A 13 7.68 2.07 -12.54
N ALA A 14 6.67 1.46 -13.17
CA ALA A 14 5.69 0.67 -12.45
C ALA A 14 6.39 -0.45 -11.67
N PHE A 15 7.28 -1.21 -12.32
CA PHE A 15 8.02 -2.30 -11.67
C PHE A 15 8.66 -1.85 -10.34
N TRP A 16 9.39 -0.73 -10.35
CA TRP A 16 10.03 -0.23 -9.14
C TRP A 16 9.04 0.39 -8.14
N THR A 17 7.98 1.05 -8.60
CA THR A 17 6.90 1.56 -7.73
C THR A 17 6.25 0.43 -6.92
N PHE A 18 5.88 -0.67 -7.57
CA PHE A 18 5.30 -1.83 -6.91
C PHE A 18 6.30 -2.51 -5.97
N ASN A 19 7.56 -2.65 -6.38
CA ASN A 19 8.61 -3.23 -5.53
C ASN A 19 8.89 -2.39 -4.27
N THR A 20 8.87 -1.07 -4.37
CA THR A 20 9.05 -0.18 -3.21
C THR A 20 7.96 -0.42 -2.16
N VAL A 21 6.70 -0.49 -2.56
CA VAL A 21 5.58 -0.77 -1.65
C VAL A 21 5.70 -2.16 -1.04
N ALA A 22 5.97 -3.19 -1.86
CA ALA A 22 6.08 -4.56 -1.39
C ALA A 22 7.22 -4.75 -0.37
N ASN A 23 8.41 -4.25 -0.69
CA ASN A 23 9.58 -4.39 0.19
C ASN A 23 9.41 -3.60 1.50
N PHE A 24 8.78 -2.43 1.45
CA PHE A 24 8.46 -1.69 2.67
C PHE A 24 7.45 -2.44 3.54
N ALA A 25 6.44 -3.06 2.93
CA ALA A 25 5.45 -3.86 3.63
C ALA A 25 6.05 -5.06 4.38
N TYR A 26 7.14 -5.66 3.89
CA TYR A 26 7.78 -6.80 4.57
C TYR A 26 8.24 -6.47 5.99
N LEU A 27 8.63 -5.22 6.26
CA LEU A 27 9.07 -4.78 7.58
C LEU A 27 7.96 -4.84 8.64
N ARG A 28 6.70 -4.67 8.21
CA ARG A 28 5.56 -4.57 9.12
C ARG A 28 4.27 -5.09 8.49
N TYR A 29 4.36 -6.29 7.90
CA TYR A 29 3.34 -6.81 7.00
C TYR A 29 1.95 -6.82 7.63
N LYS A 30 1.83 -7.26 8.90
CA LYS A 30 0.52 -7.36 9.58
C LYS A 30 -0.26 -6.05 9.59
N ASP A 31 0.44 -4.91 9.63
CA ASP A 31 -0.16 -3.60 9.74
C ASP A 31 -0.33 -2.98 8.34
N MET A 32 0.73 -2.97 7.52
CA MET A 32 0.69 -2.35 6.19
C MET A 32 -0.23 -3.07 5.21
N ILE A 33 -0.40 -4.39 5.33
CA ILE A 33 -1.25 -5.16 4.40
C ILE A 33 -2.72 -4.74 4.47
N VAL A 34 -3.16 -4.19 5.61
CA VAL A 34 -4.54 -3.71 5.78
C VAL A 34 -4.83 -2.55 4.83
N ASP A 35 -3.92 -1.57 4.78
CA ASP A 35 -4.04 -0.41 3.90
C ASP A 35 -3.81 -0.79 2.43
N ILE A 36 -2.84 -1.67 2.16
CA ILE A 36 -2.54 -2.15 0.80
C ILE A 36 -3.75 -2.88 0.19
N ARG A 37 -4.39 -3.79 0.96
CA ARG A 37 -5.56 -4.53 0.47
C ARG A 37 -6.75 -3.63 0.21
N LYS A 38 -6.90 -2.55 0.97
CA LYS A 38 -7.95 -1.56 0.72
C LYS A 38 -7.77 -0.90 -0.65
N GLU A 39 -6.60 -0.34 -0.93
CA GLU A 39 -6.35 0.31 -2.24
C GLU A 39 -6.37 -0.71 -3.38
N GLN A 40 -5.86 -1.93 -3.15
CA GLN A 40 -5.94 -3.04 -4.11
C GLN A 40 -7.40 -3.36 -4.46
N ALA A 41 -8.26 -3.54 -3.45
CA ALA A 41 -9.68 -3.83 -3.66
C ALA A 41 -10.40 -2.68 -4.38
N ASP A 42 -10.10 -1.43 -4.04
CA ASP A 42 -10.70 -0.26 -4.70
C ASP A 42 -10.34 -0.22 -6.20
N LEU A 43 -9.09 -0.51 -6.55
CA LEU A 43 -8.62 -0.61 -7.94
C LEU A 43 -9.26 -1.80 -8.68
N GLU A 44 -9.20 -3.00 -8.10
CA GLU A 44 -9.74 -4.22 -8.71
C GLU A 44 -11.25 -4.11 -8.94
N ASN A 45 -12.00 -3.64 -7.94
CA ASN A 45 -13.45 -3.46 -8.04
C ASN A 45 -13.81 -2.44 -9.12
N LYS A 46 -13.05 -1.34 -9.25
CA LYS A 46 -13.21 -0.39 -10.35
C LYS A 46 -13.04 -1.13 -11.68
N PHE A 47 -11.95 -1.84 -11.91
CA PHE A 47 -11.70 -2.50 -13.19
C PHE A 47 -12.77 -3.54 -13.53
N ILE A 48 -13.12 -4.41 -12.57
CA ILE A 48 -14.16 -5.42 -12.73
C ILE A 48 -15.51 -4.77 -13.12
N THR A 49 -15.85 -3.65 -12.48
CA THR A 49 -17.10 -2.94 -12.75
C THR A 49 -17.10 -2.26 -14.12
N PHE A 50 -16.00 -1.61 -14.51
CA PHE A 50 -15.97 -0.74 -15.68
C PHE A 50 -15.64 -1.45 -16.99
N VAL A 51 -14.86 -2.54 -16.97
CA VAL A 51 -14.47 -3.27 -18.19
C VAL A 51 -15.65 -3.63 -19.10
N PRO A 52 -16.79 -4.16 -18.61
CA PRO A 52 -17.93 -4.47 -19.48
C PRO A 52 -18.49 -3.26 -20.25
N TYR A 53 -18.49 -2.07 -19.64
CA TYR A 53 -18.94 -0.85 -20.30
C TYR A 53 -17.95 -0.36 -21.35
N ILE A 54 -16.65 -0.52 -21.08
CA ILE A 54 -15.60 -0.21 -22.04
C ILE A 54 -15.66 -1.16 -23.24
N ASP A 55 -15.89 -2.45 -23.01
CA ASP A 55 -16.04 -3.45 -24.07
C ASP A 55 -17.26 -3.17 -24.95
N GLN A 56 -18.37 -2.75 -24.33
CA GLN A 56 -19.56 -2.32 -25.06
C GLN A 56 -19.26 -1.11 -25.96
N ALA A 57 -18.60 -0.08 -25.41
CA ALA A 57 -18.22 1.11 -26.17
C ALA A 57 -17.25 0.77 -27.32
N ALA A 58 -16.25 -0.08 -27.06
CA ALA A 58 -15.31 -0.55 -28.09
C ALA A 58 -16.00 -1.34 -29.20
N THR A 59 -16.97 -2.17 -28.84
CA THR A 59 -17.79 -2.95 -29.80
C THR A 59 -18.63 -2.03 -30.69
N GLU A 60 -19.21 -0.97 -30.12
CA GLU A 60 -19.98 0.01 -30.89
C GLU A 60 -19.09 0.82 -31.84
N LEU A 61 -17.91 1.25 -31.37
CA LEU A 61 -16.91 1.92 -32.21
C LEU A 61 -16.44 1.00 -33.35
N LEU A 62 -16.25 -0.29 -33.07
CA LEU A 62 -15.86 -1.28 -34.08
C LEU A 62 -16.90 -1.38 -35.20
N LYS A 63 -18.19 -1.38 -34.86
CA LYS A 63 -19.30 -1.47 -35.82
C LYS A 63 -19.50 -0.18 -36.61
N SER A 64 -19.41 0.98 -35.95
CA SER A 64 -19.76 2.28 -36.52
C SER A 64 -18.60 2.98 -37.23
N GLN A 65 -17.36 2.83 -36.74
CA GLN A 65 -16.19 3.57 -37.19
C GLN A 65 -15.01 2.66 -37.62
N GLY A 66 -15.14 1.35 -37.41
CA GLY A 66 -14.18 0.36 -37.86
C GLY A 66 -13.05 0.05 -36.86
N PRO A 67 -12.19 -0.92 -37.20
CA PRO A 67 -11.26 -1.54 -36.25
C PRO A 67 -10.13 -0.62 -35.75
N GLU A 68 -9.71 0.37 -36.55
CA GLU A 68 -8.66 1.29 -36.13
C GLU A 68 -9.11 2.19 -34.97
N VAL A 69 -10.33 2.72 -35.05
CA VAL A 69 -10.87 3.61 -34.00
C VAL A 69 -11.10 2.82 -32.70
N ALA A 70 -11.65 1.61 -32.79
CA ALA A 70 -11.85 0.74 -31.63
C ALA A 70 -10.51 0.36 -30.95
N ARG A 71 -9.47 0.02 -31.74
CA ARG A 71 -8.12 -0.24 -31.20
C ARG A 71 -7.53 0.96 -30.50
N ARG A 72 -7.62 2.15 -31.11
CA ARG A 72 -7.11 3.38 -30.51
C ARG A 72 -7.80 3.66 -29.18
N PHE A 73 -9.12 3.54 -29.12
CA PHE A 73 -9.90 3.70 -27.89
C PHE A 73 -9.45 2.75 -26.77
N LEU A 74 -9.32 1.45 -27.07
CA LEU A 74 -8.86 0.46 -26.08
C LEU A 74 -7.42 0.72 -25.61
N THR A 75 -6.55 1.15 -26.53
CA THR A 75 -5.17 1.53 -26.21
C THR A 75 -5.14 2.72 -25.27
N GLU A 76 -5.87 3.78 -25.57
CA GLU A 76 -5.96 4.98 -24.74
C GLU A 76 -6.52 4.66 -23.35
N TYR A 77 -7.61 3.89 -23.28
CA TYR A 77 -8.17 3.43 -22.00
C TYR A 77 -7.13 2.66 -21.18
N SER A 78 -6.48 1.65 -21.78
CA SER A 78 -5.52 0.79 -21.08
C SER A 78 -4.31 1.56 -20.58
N VAL A 79 -3.76 2.48 -21.40
CA VAL A 79 -2.64 3.34 -21.01
C VAL A 79 -3.03 4.29 -19.88
N ASN A 80 -4.22 4.90 -19.96
CA ASN A 80 -4.71 5.80 -18.92
C ASN A 80 -4.89 5.07 -17.59
N GLU A 81 -5.50 3.89 -17.59
CA GLU A 81 -5.71 3.10 -16.38
C GLU A 81 -4.39 2.59 -15.78
N ALA A 82 -3.45 2.12 -16.61
CA ALA A 82 -2.14 1.67 -16.15
C ALA A 82 -1.34 2.82 -15.50
N ASN A 83 -1.34 4.01 -16.11
CA ASN A 83 -0.68 5.19 -15.57
C ASN A 83 -1.34 5.68 -14.27
N ALA A 84 -2.68 5.72 -14.23
CA ALA A 84 -3.43 6.13 -13.05
C ALA A 84 -3.20 5.17 -11.87
N MET A 85 -3.23 3.86 -12.12
CA MET A 85 -2.93 2.83 -11.13
C MET A 85 -1.50 2.98 -10.59
N THR A 86 -0.51 3.13 -11.48
CA THR A 86 0.90 3.30 -11.07
C THR A 86 1.07 4.54 -10.20
N LYS A 87 0.41 5.65 -10.55
CA LYS A 87 0.41 6.88 -9.73
C LYS A 87 -0.21 6.64 -8.36
N LYS A 88 -1.40 6.04 -8.29
CA LYS A 88 -2.07 5.69 -7.02
C LYS A 88 -1.21 4.78 -6.15
N TRP A 89 -0.53 3.80 -6.75
CA TRP A 89 0.36 2.90 -6.01
C TRP A 89 1.58 3.62 -5.44
N LYS A 90 2.12 4.61 -6.16
CA LYS A 90 3.17 5.49 -5.66
C LYS A 90 2.70 6.33 -4.47
N GLU A 91 1.49 6.90 -4.56
CA GLU A 91 0.85 7.66 -3.47
C GLU A 91 0.61 6.77 -2.25
N LEU A 92 0.17 5.52 -2.45
CA LEU A 92 0.06 4.51 -1.38
C LEU A 92 1.41 4.28 -0.69
N GLY A 93 2.50 4.10 -1.46
CA GLY A 93 3.84 3.92 -0.88
C GLY A 93 4.27 5.12 -0.02
N GLN A 94 4.02 6.34 -0.48
CA GLN A 94 4.29 7.56 0.28
C GLN A 94 3.43 7.63 1.55
N TYR A 95 2.15 7.30 1.45
CA TYR A 95 1.23 7.25 2.58
C TYR A 95 1.67 6.22 3.63
N LEU A 96 2.05 5.00 3.23
CA LEU A 96 2.55 3.97 4.12
C LEU A 96 3.83 4.44 4.83
N MET A 97 4.76 5.07 4.11
CA MET A 97 5.98 5.62 4.69
C MET A 97 5.65 6.61 5.81
N VAL A 98 4.77 7.57 5.57
CA VAL A 98 4.35 8.55 6.59
C VAL A 98 3.65 7.85 7.76
N LYS A 99 2.76 6.89 7.49
CA LYS A 99 1.97 6.19 8.51
C LYS A 99 2.81 5.32 9.43
N TYR A 100 3.87 4.70 8.92
CA TYR A 100 4.61 3.64 9.62
C TYR A 100 6.09 3.92 9.86
N MET A 101 6.63 5.08 9.46
CA MET A 101 8.02 5.47 9.75
C MET A 101 8.32 5.46 11.26
N ASP A 102 9.57 5.16 11.61
CA ASP A 102 10.11 5.07 12.97
C ASP A 102 9.44 4.00 13.87
N GLY A 103 8.76 3.02 13.26
CA GLY A 103 8.16 1.89 13.97
C GLY A 103 6.91 2.23 14.78
N ASN A 104 6.45 3.49 14.76
CA ASN A 104 5.17 3.91 15.31
C ASN A 104 4.08 3.93 14.21
N ILE A 105 2.82 4.10 14.62
CA ILE A 105 1.67 4.16 13.70
C ILE A 105 0.97 5.51 13.86
N LYS A 106 0.98 6.34 12.81
CA LYS A 106 0.26 7.62 12.82
C LYS A 106 -1.24 7.34 12.80
N LYS A 107 -1.99 8.08 13.62
CA LYS A 107 -3.45 7.97 13.67
C LYS A 107 -4.07 8.70 12.49
N GLU A 108 -5.17 8.16 12.00
CA GLU A 108 -5.95 8.75 10.91
C GLU A 108 -7.44 8.54 11.12
N GLU A 109 -8.22 9.32 10.37
CA GLU A 109 -9.64 9.14 10.18
C GLU A 109 -9.95 9.40 8.70
N ASN A 110 -10.65 8.48 8.04
CA ASN A 110 -11.03 8.59 6.63
C ASN A 110 -9.87 8.91 5.67
N GLY A 111 -8.69 8.33 5.90
CA GLY A 111 -7.49 8.53 5.06
C GLY A 111 -6.74 9.84 5.33
N GLN A 112 -7.15 10.62 6.35
CA GLN A 112 -6.48 11.86 6.74
C GLN A 112 -5.80 11.69 8.09
N PHE A 113 -4.51 12.01 8.16
CA PHE A 113 -3.75 11.96 9.40
C PHE A 113 -4.27 12.97 10.42
N LEU A 114 -4.50 12.51 11.64
CA LEU A 114 -5.05 13.33 12.71
C LEU A 114 -4.04 14.39 13.17
N ARG A 115 -4.56 15.56 13.51
CA ARG A 115 -3.82 16.66 14.15
C ARG A 115 -4.39 16.94 15.53
N ASN A 116 -3.56 17.44 16.43
CA ASN A 116 -4.00 17.92 17.73
C ASN A 116 -4.67 19.32 17.60
N ALA A 117 -5.19 19.85 18.71
CA ALA A 117 -5.86 21.17 18.74
C ALA A 117 -4.98 22.35 18.30
N TYR A 118 -3.66 22.17 18.23
CA TYR A 118 -2.68 23.16 17.80
C TYR A 118 -2.23 22.97 16.34
N GLY A 119 -2.85 22.04 15.60
CA GLY A 119 -2.51 21.75 14.21
C GLY A 119 -1.24 20.91 14.02
N GLN A 120 -0.63 20.40 15.08
CA GLN A 120 0.53 19.50 15.00
C GLN A 120 0.06 18.04 14.79
N PRO A 121 0.92 17.13 14.30
CA PRO A 121 0.56 15.71 14.21
C PRO A 121 0.08 15.16 15.56
N ALA A 122 -1.03 14.43 15.56
CA ALA A 122 -1.49 13.75 16.76
C ALA A 122 -0.46 12.71 17.23
N ALA A 123 -0.39 12.47 18.54
CA ALA A 123 0.53 11.49 19.11
C ALA A 123 0.29 10.10 18.46
N PRO A 124 1.33 9.45 17.91
CA PRO A 124 1.18 8.18 17.23
C PRO A 124 0.92 7.05 18.25
N LEU A 125 0.57 5.88 17.74
CA LEU A 125 0.55 4.65 18.51
C LEU A 125 1.96 4.04 18.49
N SER A 126 2.44 3.60 19.65
CA SER A 126 3.69 2.85 19.79
C SER A 126 3.37 1.42 20.24
N PRO A 127 2.82 0.58 19.35
CA PRO A 127 2.43 -0.77 19.71
C PRO A 127 3.65 -1.56 20.17
N GLY A 128 3.52 -2.23 21.30
CA GLY A 128 4.53 -3.15 21.81
C GLY A 128 4.66 -4.41 20.94
N TYR A 129 5.53 -5.30 21.39
CA TYR A 129 5.67 -6.62 20.77
C TYR A 129 4.42 -7.47 21.03
N PRO A 130 4.15 -8.46 20.16
CA PRO A 130 3.08 -9.40 20.42
C PRO A 130 3.37 -10.23 21.68
N GLU A 131 2.32 -10.68 22.36
CA GLU A 131 2.43 -11.36 23.66
C GLU A 131 3.30 -12.61 23.62
N TRP A 132 3.29 -13.35 22.51
CA TRP A 132 4.14 -14.53 22.33
C TRP A 132 5.63 -14.20 22.39
N TRP A 133 6.05 -13.00 21.96
CA TRP A 133 7.44 -12.55 22.01
C TRP A 133 7.86 -12.25 23.45
N TYR A 134 7.00 -11.59 24.21
CA TYR A 134 7.23 -11.40 25.65
C TYR A 134 7.33 -12.74 26.38
N ARG A 135 6.46 -13.71 26.06
CA ARG A 135 6.56 -15.08 26.61
C ARG A 135 7.87 -15.77 26.22
N ALA A 136 8.31 -15.63 24.96
CA ALA A 136 9.57 -16.21 24.52
C ALA A 136 10.76 -15.68 25.32
N ILE A 137 10.82 -14.36 25.56
CA ILE A 137 11.84 -13.71 26.39
C ILE A 137 11.81 -14.23 27.84
N VAL A 138 10.63 -14.29 28.46
CA VAL A 138 10.49 -14.80 29.84
C VAL A 138 10.97 -16.24 29.92
N ASN A 139 10.57 -17.09 28.97
CA ASN A 139 10.95 -18.50 28.95
C ASN A 139 12.45 -18.71 28.69
N SER A 140 13.11 -17.83 27.92
CA SER A 140 14.53 -17.96 27.59
C SER A 140 15.48 -17.38 28.66
N THR A 141 14.96 -16.62 29.62
CA THR A 141 15.77 -15.88 30.62
C THR A 141 15.65 -16.44 32.04
N GLY A 142 14.91 -17.53 32.23
CA GLY A 142 14.75 -18.20 33.52
C GLY A 142 14.19 -17.26 34.59
N ASP A 143 14.93 -17.09 35.68
CA ASP A 143 14.48 -16.33 36.84
C ASP A 143 14.74 -14.82 36.75
N HIS A 144 15.29 -14.32 35.63
CA HIS A 144 15.67 -12.92 35.45
C HIS A 144 14.54 -11.92 35.79
N PHE A 145 13.31 -12.25 35.40
CA PHE A 145 12.13 -11.40 35.63
C PHE A 145 11.33 -11.76 36.89
N LYS A 146 11.78 -12.73 37.69
CA LYS A 146 11.10 -13.07 38.96
C LYS A 146 11.42 -12.01 40.01
N VAL A 147 10.42 -11.64 40.79
CA VAL A 147 10.62 -10.81 41.99
C VAL A 147 11.49 -11.60 42.97
N ARG A 148 12.61 -11.01 43.40
CA ARG A 148 13.45 -11.60 44.46
C ARG A 148 12.75 -11.40 45.80
N GLU A 149 12.65 -12.44 46.61
CA GLU A 149 12.23 -12.27 48.00
C GLU A 149 13.27 -11.43 48.74
N VAL A 150 12.85 -10.29 49.27
CA VAL A 150 13.69 -9.49 50.18
C VAL A 150 13.63 -10.21 51.53
N GLY A 151 14.75 -10.84 51.91
CA GLY A 151 14.85 -11.54 53.19
C GLY A 151 14.53 -10.63 54.37
N LYS A 152 13.81 -11.18 55.36
CA LYS A 152 13.57 -10.55 56.66
C LYS A 152 14.85 -10.52 57.50
#